data_AF-A0A257Y697-F1
#
_entry.id   AF-A0A257Y697-F1
#
_cell.length_a   1.000
_cell.length_b   1.000
_cell.length_c   1.000
_cell.angle_alpha   90.00
_cell.angle_beta   90.00
_cell.angle_gamma   90.00
#
_symmetry.space_group_name_H-M   'P 1'
#
loop_
_entity.id
_entity.type
_entity.pdbx_description
1 polymer ?
#
loop_
_entity_poly.entity_id
_entity_poly.type
_entity_poly.pdbx_seq_one_letter_code
_entity_poly.pdbx_strand_id
1 'polypeptide(L)'
;MSAYIPTNVISITDGQIFLETDLFNSGIRPAVNVGLSVSRVGGSAQVKSTKQVAGTMKSELSQYREMAAFAKFGSDLDATTQRQLNRGARLTQLLKQPQYSPLQMEEQVVVIYSGTRGYLDKVPTDAVVRYEAELLRHIRADKQALLADIRDQKDISKNGKDGAKIEDTIKATLEAFSKTFA
;
A
#
# COMPACT_ATOMS: atom_id res chain seq x y z
N MET A 1 12.96 26.35 8.92
CA MET A 1 12.64 27.67 8.34
C MET A 1 12.00 27.41 6.98
N SER A 2 10.68 27.58 6.85
CA SER A 2 10.01 27.33 5.56
C SER A 2 10.43 28.44 4.58
N ALA A 3 10.99 28.07 3.44
CA ALA A 3 11.41 29.03 2.44
C ALA A 3 10.18 29.67 1.74
N TYR A 4 10.30 30.94 1.36
CA TYR A 4 9.21 31.73 0.77
C TYR A 4 8.68 31.13 -0.54
N ILE A 5 9.58 30.66 -1.43
CA ILE A 5 9.20 30.08 -2.73
C ILE A 5 8.39 28.78 -2.57
N PRO A 6 8.84 27.75 -1.82
CA PRO A 6 8.04 26.55 -1.57
C PRO A 6 6.67 26.84 -0.96
N THR A 7 6.58 27.79 -0.03
CA THR A 7 5.32 28.15 0.63
C THR A 7 4.30 28.69 -0.38
N ASN A 8 4.74 29.56 -1.30
CA ASN A 8 3.88 30.11 -2.33
C ASN A 8 3.41 29.03 -3.32
N VAL A 9 4.30 28.13 -3.75
CA VAL A 9 3.91 27.05 -4.68
C VAL A 9 2.90 26.10 -4.02
N ILE A 10 3.09 25.74 -2.74
CA ILE A 10 2.16 24.90 -1.98
C ILE A 10 0.77 25.55 -1.85
N SER A 11 0.70 26.89 -1.77
CA SER A 11 -0.60 27.58 -1.71
C SER A 11 -1.40 27.45 -3.02
N ILE A 12 -0.72 27.33 -4.16
CA ILE A 12 -1.33 27.28 -5.50
C ILE A 12 -1.73 25.86 -5.89
N THR A 13 -0.93 24.83 -5.58
CA THR A 13 -1.16 23.46 -6.03
C THR A 13 -2.27 22.74 -5.26
N ASP A 14 -2.93 21.77 -5.90
CA ASP A 14 -3.98 20.92 -5.30
C ASP A 14 -3.42 19.77 -4.44
N GLY A 15 -2.35 20.07 -3.70
CA GLY A 15 -1.61 19.14 -2.86
C GLY A 15 -0.13 19.10 -3.22
N GLN A 16 0.57 18.18 -2.56
CA GLN A 16 2.00 17.98 -2.72
C GLN A 16 2.39 16.52 -2.45
N ILE A 17 3.42 16.07 -3.15
CA ILE A 17 4.17 14.85 -2.80
C ILE A 17 5.51 15.33 -2.24
N PHE A 18 5.70 15.15 -0.94
CA PHE A 18 6.90 15.56 -0.24
C PHE A 18 7.88 14.38 -0.14
N LEU A 19 9.11 14.59 -0.61
CA LEU A 19 10.17 13.58 -0.59
C LEU A 19 11.21 13.92 0.49
N GLU A 20 11.59 12.95 1.31
CA GLU A 20 12.58 13.15 2.38
C GLU A 20 13.86 12.38 2.14
N THR A 21 14.99 13.05 2.37
CA THR A 21 16.33 12.45 2.25
C THR A 21 16.54 11.31 3.23
N ASP A 22 16.01 11.41 4.46
CA ASP A 22 16.16 10.35 5.48
C ASP A 22 15.41 9.07 5.10
N LEU A 23 14.24 9.19 4.46
CA LEU A 23 13.51 8.05 3.91
C LEU A 23 14.29 7.43 2.74
N PHE A 24 14.86 8.25 1.87
CA PHE A 24 15.69 7.77 0.76
C PHE A 24 16.94 7.01 1.26
N ASN A 25 17.62 7.54 2.27
CA ASN A 25 18.83 6.96 2.87
C ASN A 25 18.53 5.66 3.64
N SER A 26 17.34 5.52 4.22
CA SER A 26 16.86 4.28 4.85
C SER A 26 16.31 3.25 3.85
N GLY A 27 16.45 3.51 2.55
CA GLY A 27 16.09 2.58 1.48
C GLY A 27 14.59 2.54 1.17
N ILE A 28 13.82 3.55 1.55
CA ILE A 28 12.43 3.74 1.13
C ILE A 28 12.43 4.52 -0.19
N ARG A 29 12.01 3.84 -1.26
CA ARG A 29 12.01 4.39 -2.62
C ARG A 29 10.70 3.96 -3.30
N PRO A 30 9.82 4.89 -3.72
CA PRO A 30 9.96 6.35 -3.62
C PRO A 30 9.89 6.87 -2.17
N ALA A 31 10.66 7.92 -1.87
CA ALA A 31 10.88 8.43 -0.51
C ALA A 31 9.74 9.36 -0.01
N VAL A 32 8.49 8.95 -0.20
CA VAL A 32 7.31 9.78 0.08
C VAL A 32 7.05 9.89 1.59
N ASN A 33 6.97 11.11 2.11
CA ASN A 33 6.47 11.35 3.46
C ASN A 33 4.93 11.37 3.45
N VAL A 34 4.30 10.33 4.00
CA VAL A 34 2.84 10.16 4.04
C VAL A 34 2.12 11.21 4.91
N GLY A 35 2.79 11.73 5.95
CA GLY A 35 2.22 12.75 6.83
C GLY A 35 2.18 14.14 6.19
N LEU A 36 3.23 14.50 5.43
CA LEU A 36 3.35 15.81 4.75
C LEU A 36 2.77 15.82 3.34
N SER A 37 2.62 14.65 2.71
CA SER A 37 2.04 14.52 1.37
C SER A 37 0.52 14.48 1.42
N VAL A 38 -0.11 15.33 0.63
CA VAL A 38 -1.58 15.46 0.58
C VAL A 38 -2.04 15.67 -0.85
N SER A 39 -3.29 15.29 -1.11
CA SER A 39 -4.03 15.67 -2.32
C SER A 39 -5.31 16.36 -1.87
N ARG A 40 -5.57 17.57 -2.37
CA ARG A 40 -6.79 18.33 -2.07
C ARG A 40 -8.02 17.73 -2.76
N VAL A 41 -7.82 17.07 -3.91
CA VAL A 41 -8.87 16.33 -4.63
C VAL A 41 -9.22 15.01 -3.92
N GLY A 42 -8.23 14.40 -3.27
CA GLY A 42 -8.42 13.22 -2.42
C GLY A 42 -9.00 12.01 -3.15
N GLY A 43 -9.88 11.29 -2.47
CA GLY A 43 -10.47 10.03 -2.98
C GLY A 43 -11.43 10.21 -4.16
N SER A 44 -11.76 11.43 -4.57
CA SER A 44 -12.62 11.70 -5.74
C SER A 44 -11.88 11.48 -7.06
N ALA A 45 -10.56 11.61 -7.07
CA ALA A 45 -9.71 11.31 -8.24
C ALA A 45 -9.34 9.82 -8.35
N GLN A 46 -9.62 9.03 -7.32
CA GLN A 46 -9.25 7.62 -7.28
C GLN A 46 -10.29 6.74 -7.96
N VAL A 47 -9.82 5.72 -8.66
CA VAL A 47 -10.69 4.62 -9.12
C VAL A 47 -11.30 3.94 -7.89
N LYS A 48 -12.58 3.56 -7.98
CA LYS A 48 -13.35 3.04 -6.84
C LYS A 48 -12.71 1.79 -6.22
N SER A 49 -12.17 0.89 -7.04
CA SER A 49 -11.40 -0.29 -6.61
C SER A 49 -10.19 0.11 -5.76
N THR A 50 -9.36 1.04 -6.21
CA THR A 50 -8.21 1.57 -5.45
C THR A 50 -8.66 2.21 -4.14
N LYS A 51 -9.72 3.02 -4.16
CA LYS A 51 -10.27 3.66 -2.95
C LYS A 51 -10.74 2.65 -1.91
N GLN A 52 -11.39 1.56 -2.34
CA GLN A 52 -11.88 0.49 -1.46
C GLN A 52 -10.74 -0.23 -0.73
N VAL A 53 -9.57 -0.35 -1.35
CA VAL A 53 -8.44 -1.09 -0.77
C VAL A 53 -7.45 -0.19 -0.01
N ALA A 54 -7.32 1.08 -0.40
CA ALA A 54 -6.36 2.02 0.16
C ALA A 54 -6.93 2.97 1.23
N GLY A 55 -8.26 2.95 1.47
CA GLY A 55 -8.96 3.95 2.29
C GLY A 55 -8.40 4.15 3.70
N THR A 56 -7.97 3.09 4.38
CA THR A 56 -7.40 3.18 5.74
C THR A 56 -5.88 3.33 5.77
N MET A 57 -5.21 3.06 4.65
CA MET A 57 -3.74 2.95 4.58
C MET A 57 -3.02 4.22 5.01
N LYS A 58 -3.52 5.40 4.60
CA LYS A 58 -2.90 6.68 4.98
C LYS A 58 -2.92 6.88 6.50
N SER A 59 -4.05 6.57 7.14
CA SER A 59 -4.21 6.70 8.60
C SER A 59 -3.30 5.72 9.33
N GLU A 60 -3.26 4.46 8.88
CA GLU A 60 -2.41 3.41 9.45
C GLU A 60 -0.91 3.76 9.35
N LEU A 61 -0.45 4.27 8.20
CA LEU A 61 0.94 4.67 8.01
C LEU A 61 1.32 5.93 8.81
N SER A 62 0.37 6.85 9.01
CA SER A 62 0.58 8.02 9.87
C SER A 62 0.76 7.60 11.33
N GLN A 63 -0.16 6.78 11.85
CA GLN A 63 -0.09 6.22 13.21
C GLN A 63 1.17 5.40 13.41
N TYR A 64 1.55 4.59 12.41
CA TYR A 64 2.80 3.83 12.42
C TYR A 64 4.02 4.73 12.62
N ARG A 65 4.12 5.86 11.91
CA ARG A 65 5.26 6.78 12.05
C ARG A 65 5.33 7.42 13.44
N GLU A 66 4.19 7.84 13.97
CA GLU A 66 4.11 8.39 15.32
C GLU A 66 4.57 7.34 16.33
N MET A 67 4.00 6.13 16.29
CA MET A 67 4.34 5.03 17.20
C MET A 67 5.80 4.56 17.04
N ALA A 68 6.33 4.53 15.81
CA ALA A 68 7.71 4.13 15.56
C ALA A 68 8.72 5.15 16.14
N ALA A 69 8.35 6.42 16.23
CA ALA A 69 9.14 7.42 16.93
C ALA A 69 9.08 7.18 18.45
N PHE A 70 7.90 6.90 19.03
CA PHE A 70 7.75 6.59 20.45
C PHE A 70 8.47 5.29 20.87
N ALA A 71 8.41 4.25 20.03
CA ALA A 71 9.05 2.96 20.29
C ALA A 71 10.58 3.07 20.42
N LYS A 72 11.21 4.08 19.81
CA LYS A 72 12.65 4.35 19.97
C LYS A 72 13.04 4.79 21.39
N PHE A 73 12.09 5.26 22.18
CA PHE A 73 12.31 5.68 23.56
C PHE A 73 12.14 4.55 24.59
N GLY A 74 11.95 3.29 24.13
CA GLY A 74 12.19 2.09 24.95
C GLY A 74 11.10 1.72 25.95
N SER A 75 9.86 2.17 25.77
CA SER A 75 8.73 1.74 26.61
C SER A 75 8.21 0.36 26.21
N ASP A 76 7.80 -0.46 27.19
CA ASP A 76 7.01 -1.67 26.94
C ASP A 76 5.75 -1.33 26.13
N LEU A 77 5.63 -1.95 24.96
CA LEU A 77 4.49 -1.76 24.06
C LEU A 77 3.48 -2.88 24.27
N ASP A 78 2.21 -2.52 24.44
CA ASP A 78 1.13 -3.49 24.51
C ASP A 78 0.97 -4.25 23.17
N ALA A 79 0.30 -5.39 23.21
CA ALA A 79 0.14 -6.26 22.03
C ALA A 79 -0.56 -5.56 20.85
N THR A 80 -1.41 -4.57 21.11
CA THR A 80 -2.11 -3.81 20.06
C THR A 80 -1.13 -2.91 19.31
N THR A 81 -0.33 -2.15 20.05
CA THR A 81 0.71 -1.28 19.47
C THR A 81 1.76 -2.09 18.72
N GLN A 82 2.16 -3.25 19.24
CA GLN A 82 3.08 -4.14 18.53
C GLN A 82 2.50 -4.63 17.18
N ARG A 83 1.21 -5.01 17.14
CA ARG A 83 0.55 -5.41 15.89
C ARG A 83 0.49 -4.26 14.89
N GLN A 84 0.17 -3.05 15.33
CA GLN A 84 0.14 -1.87 14.48
C GLN A 84 1.52 -1.52 13.92
N LEU A 85 2.57 -1.57 14.76
CA LEU A 85 3.95 -1.37 14.32
C LEU A 85 4.39 -2.42 13.30
N ASN A 86 4.08 -3.68 13.56
CA ASN A 86 4.40 -4.78 12.67
C ASN A 86 3.72 -4.65 11.31
N ARG A 87 2.45 -4.25 11.28
CA ARG A 87 1.71 -4.03 10.03
C ARG A 87 2.23 -2.81 9.29
N GLY A 88 2.43 -1.69 9.99
CA GLY A 88 2.96 -0.45 9.40
C GLY A 88 4.36 -0.63 8.80
N ALA A 89 5.22 -1.43 9.44
CA ALA A 89 6.53 -1.80 8.91
C ALA A 89 6.41 -2.57 7.58
N ARG A 90 5.48 -3.54 7.51
CA ARG A 90 5.23 -4.32 6.28
C ARG A 90 4.63 -3.46 5.17
N LEU A 91 3.64 -2.62 5.49
CA LEU A 91 3.06 -1.68 4.53
C LEU A 91 4.12 -0.71 3.99
N THR A 92 5.06 -0.27 4.83
CA THR A 92 6.18 0.58 4.39
C THR A 92 7.09 -0.14 3.40
N GLN A 93 7.34 -1.45 3.57
CA GLN A 93 8.10 -2.24 2.61
C GLN A 93 7.32 -2.49 1.32
N LEU A 94 6.01 -2.73 1.42
CA LEU A 94 5.12 -2.97 0.29
C LEU A 94 4.99 -1.77 -0.65
N LEU A 95 5.20 -0.55 -0.13
CA LEU A 95 5.20 0.67 -0.93
C LEU A 95 6.55 0.97 -1.58
N LYS A 96 7.56 0.12 -1.39
CA LYS A 96 8.83 0.26 -2.10
C LYS A 96 8.67 -0.22 -3.53
N GLN A 97 9.06 0.62 -4.47
CA GLN A 97 8.96 0.34 -5.88
C GLN A 97 10.24 0.76 -6.59
N PRO A 98 10.89 -0.13 -7.35
CA PRO A 98 12.08 0.21 -8.11
C PRO A 98 11.73 1.17 -9.26
N GLN A 99 12.72 1.94 -9.69
CA GLN A 99 12.57 2.85 -10.82
C GLN A 99 12.21 2.08 -12.09
N TYR A 100 11.46 2.73 -12.98
CA TYR A 100 11.05 2.18 -14.28
C TYR A 100 10.17 0.91 -14.24
N SER A 101 9.58 0.61 -13.07
CA SER A 101 8.71 -0.56 -12.90
C SER A 101 7.29 -0.17 -12.47
N PRO A 102 6.54 0.64 -13.25
CA PRO A 102 5.19 1.02 -12.89
C PRO A 102 4.26 -0.20 -12.83
N LEU A 103 3.36 -0.24 -11.85
CA LEU A 103 2.33 -1.26 -11.71
C LEU A 103 1.02 -0.77 -12.33
N GLN A 104 0.27 -1.68 -12.96
CA GLN A 104 -1.07 -1.38 -13.45
C GLN A 104 -2.05 -1.22 -12.28
N MET A 105 -3.16 -0.52 -12.49
CA MET A 105 -4.14 -0.25 -11.43
C MET A 105 -4.67 -1.55 -10.79
N GLU A 106 -4.99 -2.55 -11.61
CA GLU A 106 -5.51 -3.84 -11.13
C GLU A 106 -4.48 -4.63 -10.31
N GLU A 107 -3.19 -4.50 -10.65
CA GLU A 107 -2.10 -5.10 -9.89
C GLU A 107 -1.93 -4.40 -8.54
N GLN A 108 -1.95 -3.06 -8.55
CA GLN A 108 -1.90 -2.26 -7.33
C GLN A 108 -3.06 -2.60 -6.39
N VAL A 109 -4.27 -2.83 -6.92
CA VAL A 109 -5.43 -3.21 -6.11
C VAL A 109 -5.18 -4.50 -5.34
N VAL A 110 -4.66 -5.54 -6.00
CA VAL A 110 -4.37 -6.83 -5.35
C VAL A 110 -3.23 -6.71 -4.34
N VAL A 111 -2.16 -6.01 -4.70
CA VAL A 111 -1.00 -5.78 -3.81
C VAL A 111 -1.44 -5.01 -2.56
N ILE A 112 -2.15 -3.90 -2.73
CA ILE A 112 -2.64 -3.09 -1.60
C ILE A 112 -3.62 -3.89 -0.73
N TYR A 113 -4.53 -4.66 -1.34
CA TYR A 113 -5.47 -5.50 -0.59
C TYR A 113 -4.75 -6.51 0.30
N SER A 114 -3.66 -7.12 -0.18
CA SER A 114 -2.86 -8.06 0.61
C SER A 114 -2.31 -7.40 1.89
N GLY A 115 -1.81 -6.17 1.78
CA GLY A 115 -1.26 -5.40 2.90
C GLY A 115 -2.32 -4.96 3.90
N THR A 116 -3.41 -4.35 3.44
CA THR A 116 -4.41 -3.75 4.34
C THR A 116 -5.31 -4.80 5.01
N ARG A 117 -5.43 -6.00 4.43
CA ARG A 117 -6.23 -7.10 5.00
C ARG A 117 -5.43 -8.10 5.83
N GLY A 118 -4.13 -7.83 6.06
CA GLY A 118 -3.31 -8.63 6.99
C GLY A 118 -2.75 -9.94 6.41
N TYR A 119 -2.79 -10.13 5.08
CA TYR A 119 -2.18 -11.31 4.45
C TYR A 119 -0.65 -11.32 4.61
N LEU A 120 -0.04 -10.15 4.83
CA LEU A 120 1.39 -10.01 5.09
C LEU A 120 1.76 -10.14 6.57
N ASP A 121 0.81 -10.27 7.51
CA ASP A 121 1.11 -10.25 8.95
C ASP A 121 2.08 -11.39 9.37
N LYS A 122 2.04 -12.53 8.67
CA LYS A 122 2.96 -13.67 8.88
C LYS A 122 4.25 -13.59 8.08
N VAL A 123 4.32 -12.71 7.09
CA VAL A 123 5.50 -12.55 6.23
C VAL A 123 6.56 -11.73 6.99
N PRO A 124 7.82 -12.19 7.05
CA PRO A 124 8.93 -11.39 7.57
C PRO A 124 9.07 -10.06 6.83
N THR A 125 9.39 -8.97 7.53
CA THR A 125 9.43 -7.62 6.94
C THR A 125 10.42 -7.50 5.78
N ASP A 126 11.56 -8.19 5.85
CA ASP A 126 12.58 -8.28 4.81
C ASP A 126 12.13 -9.10 3.58
N ALA A 127 11.19 -10.03 3.76
CA ALA A 127 10.63 -10.86 2.69
C ALA A 127 9.45 -10.18 1.94
N VAL A 128 8.96 -9.03 2.39
CA VAL A 128 7.78 -8.36 1.80
C VAL A 128 7.99 -7.99 0.32
N VAL A 129 9.17 -7.47 -0.03
CA VAL A 129 9.48 -7.09 -1.43
C VAL A 129 9.53 -8.34 -2.32
N ARG A 130 10.04 -9.47 -1.79
CA ARG A 130 10.03 -10.77 -2.49
C ARG A 130 8.59 -11.26 -2.66
N TYR A 131 7.78 -11.18 -1.61
CA TYR A 131 6.36 -11.52 -1.62
C TYR A 131 5.61 -10.78 -2.71
N GLU A 132 5.80 -9.46 -2.82
CA GLU A 132 5.16 -8.65 -3.86
C GLU A 132 5.59 -9.10 -5.27
N ALA A 133 6.89 -9.28 -5.51
CA ALA A 133 7.39 -9.68 -6.82
C ALA A 133 6.86 -11.06 -7.26
N GLU A 134 6.79 -12.02 -6.34
CA GLU A 134 6.24 -13.35 -6.59
C GLU A 134 4.72 -13.33 -6.75
N LEU A 135 4.01 -12.54 -5.95
CA LEU A 135 2.57 -12.35 -6.08
C LEU A 135 2.23 -11.75 -7.44
N LEU A 136 2.94 -10.69 -7.86
CA LEU A 136 2.78 -10.07 -9.17
C LEU A 136 3.03 -11.08 -10.30
N ARG A 137 4.06 -11.93 -10.17
CA ARG A 137 4.33 -12.99 -11.15
C ARG A 137 3.17 -13.99 -11.22
N HIS A 138 2.67 -14.46 -10.07
CA HIS A 138 1.57 -15.40 -10.00
C HIS A 138 0.28 -14.82 -10.62
N ILE A 139 -0.10 -13.59 -10.28
CA ILE A 139 -1.34 -13.01 -10.81
C ILE A 139 -1.25 -12.70 -12.31
N ARG A 140 -0.07 -12.30 -12.81
CA ARG A 140 0.18 -12.06 -14.25
C ARG A 140 0.14 -13.35 -15.07
N ALA A 141 0.61 -14.46 -14.51
CA ALA A 141 0.62 -15.75 -15.18
C ALA A 141 -0.76 -16.43 -15.11
N ASP A 142 -1.32 -16.53 -13.90
CA ASP A 142 -2.40 -17.49 -13.61
C ASP A 142 -3.76 -16.82 -13.38
N LYS A 143 -3.79 -15.49 -13.16
CA LYS A 143 -5.00 -14.75 -12.75
C LYS A 143 -5.32 -13.57 -13.67
N GLN A 144 -5.05 -13.70 -14.96
CA GLN A 144 -5.34 -12.66 -15.95
C GLN A 144 -6.83 -12.28 -16.03
N ALA A 145 -7.73 -13.26 -15.85
CA ALA A 145 -9.18 -13.01 -15.80
C ALA A 145 -9.56 -12.08 -14.64
N LEU A 146 -9.01 -12.32 -13.44
CA LEU A 146 -9.21 -11.44 -12.28
C LEU A 146 -8.70 -10.01 -12.55
N LEU A 147 -7.52 -9.88 -13.16
CA LEU A 147 -6.96 -8.58 -13.53
C LEU A 147 -7.86 -7.83 -14.52
N ALA A 148 -8.40 -8.54 -15.51
CA ALA A 148 -9.36 -7.98 -16.47
C ALA A 148 -10.65 -7.53 -15.78
N ASP A 149 -11.21 -8.34 -14.87
CA ASP A 149 -12.43 -8.01 -14.15
C ASP A 149 -12.26 -6.77 -13.26
N ILE A 150 -11.13 -6.64 -12.57
CA ILE A 150 -10.82 -5.44 -11.78
C ILE A 150 -10.69 -4.20 -12.69
N ARG A 151 -10.03 -4.35 -13.85
CA ARG A 151 -9.83 -3.25 -14.82
C ARG A 151 -11.15 -2.77 -15.43
N ASP A 152 -12.03 -3.70 -15.79
CA ASP A 152 -13.29 -3.43 -16.46
C ASP A 152 -14.33 -2.89 -15.48
N GLN A 153 -14.51 -3.56 -14.33
CA GLN A 153 -15.53 -3.17 -13.35
C GLN A 153 -15.13 -1.98 -12.49
N LYS A 154 -13.82 -1.80 -12.24
CA LYS A 154 -13.27 -0.71 -11.41
C LYS A 154 -13.83 -0.64 -9.99
N ASP A 155 -14.47 -1.70 -9.51
CA ASP A 155 -15.14 -1.83 -8.21
C ASP A 155 -15.06 -3.29 -7.74
N ILE A 156 -14.37 -3.55 -6.64
CA ILE A 156 -14.15 -4.93 -6.16
C ILE A 156 -15.40 -5.55 -5.53
N SER A 157 -16.44 -4.75 -5.25
CA SER A 157 -17.72 -5.24 -4.72
C SER A 157 -18.63 -5.81 -5.81
N LYS A 158 -18.27 -5.63 -7.09
CA LYS A 158 -19.01 -6.16 -8.24
C LYS A 158 -18.62 -7.61 -8.53
N ASN A 159 -19.45 -8.24 -9.35
CA ASN A 159 -19.17 -9.58 -9.85
C ASN A 159 -18.27 -9.50 -11.09
N GLY A 160 -17.38 -10.48 -11.21
CA GLY A 160 -16.58 -10.73 -12.41
C GLY A 160 -17.43 -11.34 -13.53
N LYS A 161 -16.78 -11.62 -14.66
CA LYS A 161 -17.45 -12.20 -15.85
C LYS A 161 -17.99 -13.60 -15.60
N ASP A 162 -17.43 -14.31 -14.64
CA ASP A 162 -17.85 -15.63 -14.18
C ASP A 162 -19.03 -15.58 -13.18
N GLY A 163 -19.50 -14.38 -12.80
CA GLY A 163 -20.57 -14.17 -11.84
C GLY A 163 -20.13 -14.23 -10.37
N ALA A 164 -18.86 -14.56 -10.09
CA ALA A 164 -18.31 -14.54 -8.74
C ALA A 164 -17.96 -13.12 -8.30
N LYS A 165 -17.99 -12.82 -6.99
CA LYS A 165 -17.53 -11.52 -6.50
C LYS A 165 -16.03 -11.37 -6.72
N ILE A 166 -15.62 -10.22 -7.26
CA ILE A 166 -14.21 -9.92 -7.51
C ILE A 166 -13.41 -9.99 -6.20
N GLU A 167 -13.93 -9.39 -5.13
CA GLU A 167 -13.28 -9.43 -3.82
C GLU A 167 -13.05 -10.86 -3.31
N ASP A 168 -13.99 -11.77 -3.50
CA ASP A 168 -13.84 -13.16 -3.02
C ASP A 168 -12.79 -13.91 -3.86
N THR A 169 -12.69 -13.60 -5.14
CA THR A 169 -11.64 -14.13 -6.02
C THR A 169 -10.25 -13.60 -5.64
N ILE A 170 -10.15 -12.33 -5.21
CA ILE A 170 -8.91 -11.76 -4.66
C ILE A 170 -8.51 -12.51 -3.39
N LYS A 171 -9.44 -12.70 -2.44
CA LYS A 171 -9.17 -13.44 -1.19
C LYS A 171 -8.69 -14.87 -1.47
N ALA A 172 -9.41 -15.61 -2.31
CA ALA A 172 -9.05 -16.98 -2.67
C ALA A 172 -7.66 -17.05 -3.31
N THR A 173 -7.32 -16.10 -4.18
CA THR A 173 -6.00 -16.00 -4.80
C THR A 173 -4.91 -15.74 -3.75
N LEU A 174 -5.11 -14.80 -2.84
CA LEU A 174 -4.14 -14.46 -1.79
C LEU A 174 -3.97 -15.58 -0.76
N GLU A 175 -5.03 -16.31 -0.43
CA GLU A 175 -4.98 -17.46 0.47
C GLU A 175 -4.21 -18.63 -0.16
N ALA A 176 -4.45 -18.92 -1.43
CA ALA A 176 -3.71 -19.93 -2.17
C ALA A 176 -2.23 -19.55 -2.31
N PHE A 177 -1.95 -18.29 -2.64
CA PHE A 177 -0.59 -17.79 -2.75
C PHE A 177 0.15 -17.83 -1.41
N SER A 178 -0.48 -17.38 -0.32
CA SER A 178 0.12 -17.40 1.02
C SER A 178 0.45 -18.79 1.55
N LYS A 179 -0.21 -19.84 1.04
CA LYS A 179 0.14 -21.25 1.34
C LYS A 179 1.36 -21.74 0.54
N THR A 180 1.59 -21.15 -0.62
CA THR A 180 2.67 -21.52 -1.54
C THR A 180 3.95 -20.74 -1.22
N PHE A 181 3.79 -19.49 -0.76
CA PHE A 181 4.88 -18.63 -0.32
C PHE A 181 5.41 -19.13 1.04
N ALA A 182 6.49 -19.91 1.00
CA ALA A 182 7.26 -20.37 2.14
C ALA A 182 8.60 -19.62 2.27
#